data_AF-A0A1V5BUN0-F1
#
_entry.id   AF-A0A1V5BUN0-F1
#
_cell.length_a   1.000
_cell.length_b   1.000
_cell.length_c   1.000
_cell.angle_alpha   90.00
_cell.angle_beta   90.00
_cell.angle_gamma   90.00
#
_symmetry.space_group_name_H-M   'P 1'
#
loop_
_entity.id
_entity.type
_entity.pdbx_description
1 polymer ?
#
loop_
_entity_poly.entity_id
_entity_poly.type
_entity_poly.pdbx_seq_one_letter_code
_entity_poly.pdbx_strand_id
1 'polypeptide(L)'
;MIPTRPPAENSIKRSSRDSLVNAAEIIRSISGAHVECITGDEKGEGFFFSEDIVNDLLSITSVHPVREDIVDEMLKKRNVDKTVIDDLLKRDMIVESLFEGKKFYRKNIKKKF
;
A
#
# COMPACT_ATOMS: atom_id res chain seq x y z
N MET A 1 0.47 11.58 8.79
CA MET A 1 -0.30 10.44 8.21
C MET A 1 -0.04 9.22 9.05
N ILE A 2 -1.05 8.36 9.23
CA ILE A 2 -0.86 7.07 9.89
C ILE A 2 -0.31 6.03 8.90
N PRO A 3 0.44 5.01 9.36
CA PRO A 3 0.85 3.93 8.49
C PRO A 3 -0.36 3.16 7.94
N THR A 4 -0.60 3.28 6.64
CA THR A 4 -1.59 2.49 5.89
C THR A 4 -0.97 1.35 5.08
N ARG A 5 0.36 1.30 5.04
CA ARG A 5 1.21 0.31 4.37
C ARG A 5 2.29 -0.15 5.34
N PRO A 6 2.93 -1.31 5.09
CA PRO A 6 4.05 -1.78 5.90
C PRO A 6 5.14 -0.69 6.01
N PRO A 7 5.47 -0.22 7.23
CA PRO A 7 6.57 0.71 7.45
C PRO A 7 7.92 0.01 7.27
N ALA A 8 9.00 0.79 7.21
CA ALA A 8 10.36 0.23 7.14
C ALA A 8 10.74 -0.49 8.43
N GLU A 9 10.33 0.05 9.59
CA GLU A 9 10.53 -0.54 10.89
C GLU A 9 9.36 -1.48 11.26
N ASN A 10 9.64 -2.78 11.35
CA ASN A 10 8.64 -3.82 11.63
C ASN A 10 7.92 -3.68 12.99
N SER A 11 8.45 -2.89 13.91
CA SER A 11 7.85 -2.62 15.22
C SER A 11 6.73 -1.58 15.18
N ILE A 12 6.60 -0.84 14.07
CA ILE A 12 5.62 0.22 13.94
C ILE A 12 4.27 -0.35 13.50
N LYS A 13 3.22 0.05 14.20
CA LYS A 13 1.83 -0.36 13.95
C LYS A 13 0.93 0.85 13.78
N ARG A 14 -0.28 0.62 13.26
CA ARG A 14 -1.27 1.69 13.16
C ARG A 14 -1.76 2.09 14.56
N SER A 15 -1.88 3.39 14.81
CA SER A 15 -2.52 3.90 16.03
C SER A 15 -4.02 3.55 16.06
N SER A 16 -4.58 3.38 17.26
CA SER A 16 -6.02 3.10 17.40
C SER A 16 -6.86 4.28 16.92
N ARG A 17 -8.09 3.99 16.46
CA ARG A 17 -9.05 5.01 16.04
C ARG A 17 -9.32 6.03 17.13
N ASP A 18 -9.55 5.57 18.37
CA ASP A 18 -9.85 6.46 19.50
C ASP A 18 -8.69 7.43 19.80
N SER A 19 -7.45 6.95 19.70
CA SER A 19 -6.26 7.79 19.88
C SER A 19 -6.17 8.88 18.82
N LEU A 20 -6.50 8.54 17.57
CA LEU A 20 -6.47 9.48 16.44
C LEU A 20 -7.59 10.52 16.53
N VAL A 21 -8.80 10.11 16.93
CA VAL A 21 -9.92 11.01 17.17
C VAL A 21 -9.55 11.97 18.30
N ASN A 22 -9.12 11.46 19.46
CA ASN A 22 -8.73 12.29 20.59
C ASN A 22 -7.63 13.30 20.22
N ALA A 23 -6.60 12.87 19.48
CA ALA A 23 -5.55 13.77 19.00
C ALA A 23 -6.12 14.88 18.08
N ALA A 24 -7.00 14.54 17.14
CA ALA A 24 -7.64 15.53 16.26
C ALA A 24 -8.48 16.54 17.05
N GLU A 25 -9.18 16.11 18.10
CA GLU A 25 -9.97 17.00 18.96
C GLU A 25 -9.12 17.96 19.78
N ILE A 26 -8.01 17.48 20.33
CA ILE A 26 -7.03 18.32 21.04
C ILE A 26 -6.48 19.39 20.09
N ILE A 27 -6.06 19.00 18.89
CA ILE A 27 -5.53 19.93 17.88
C ILE A 27 -6.59 20.96 17.49
N ARG A 28 -7.84 20.53 17.27
CA ARG A 28 -8.97 21.42 16.96
C ARG A 28 -9.21 22.44 18.08
N SER A 29 -9.20 21.99 19.34
CA SER A 29 -9.41 22.83 20.52
C SER A 29 -8.35 23.93 20.65
N ILE A 30 -7.08 23.58 20.43
CA ILE A 30 -5.96 24.53 20.58
C ILE A 30 -5.88 25.50 19.39
N SER A 31 -6.05 24.99 18.17
CA SER A 31 -5.85 25.79 16.95
C SER A 31 -7.04 26.66 16.58
N GLY A 32 -8.25 26.31 17.01
CA GLY A 32 -9.50 26.93 16.55
C GLY A 32 -9.81 26.69 15.06
N ALA A 33 -9.00 25.90 14.37
CA ALA A 33 -9.17 25.59 12.95
C ALA A 33 -10.06 24.34 12.75
N HIS A 34 -10.62 24.21 11.56
CA HIS A 34 -11.23 22.95 11.14
C HIS A 34 -10.14 21.89 10.96
N VAL A 35 -10.25 20.78 11.68
CA VAL A 35 -9.30 19.66 11.65
C VAL A 35 -10.01 18.42 11.14
N GLU A 36 -9.50 17.84 10.05
CA GLU A 36 -9.98 16.59 9.49
C GLU A 36 -9.03 15.43 9.84
N CYS A 37 -9.59 14.30 10.26
CA CYS A 37 -8.85 13.09 10.59
C CYS A 37 -8.88 12.09 9.41
N ILE A 38 -7.95 12.24 8.46
CA ILE A 38 -7.89 11.41 7.25
C ILE A 38 -7.13 10.10 7.57
N THR A 39 -7.88 9.03 7.86
CA THR A 39 -7.33 7.72 8.27
C THR A 39 -7.74 6.57 7.35
N GLY A 40 -8.32 6.89 6.19
CA GLY A 40 -8.81 5.89 5.25
C GLY A 40 -7.70 5.03 4.67
N ASP A 41 -8.02 3.77 4.38
CA ASP A 41 -7.15 2.89 3.60
C ASP A 41 -7.12 3.36 2.13
N GLU A 42 -6.02 3.04 1.45
CA GLU A 42 -5.91 3.25 0.00
C GLU A 42 -7.02 2.51 -0.75
N LYS A 43 -7.70 3.22 -1.64
CA LYS A 43 -8.69 2.69 -2.58
C LYS A 43 -8.01 2.31 -3.90
N GLY A 44 -8.47 1.24 -4.56
CA GLY A 44 -7.95 0.78 -5.86
C GLY A 44 -8.21 1.71 -7.06
N GLU A 45 -8.90 2.83 -6.84
CA GLU A 45 -9.24 3.83 -7.88
C GLU A 45 -8.09 4.78 -8.21
N GLY A 46 -7.02 4.82 -7.41
CA GLY A 46 -5.93 5.80 -7.53
C GLY A 46 -4.80 5.45 -8.50
N PHE A 47 -4.81 4.26 -9.11
CA PHE A 47 -3.71 3.80 -9.94
C PHE A 47 -4.06 3.79 -11.43
N PHE A 48 -3.19 4.42 -12.23
CA PHE A 48 -3.24 4.41 -13.68
C PHE A 48 -2.23 3.42 -14.23
N PHE A 49 -2.65 2.67 -15.25
CA PHE A 49 -1.82 1.63 -15.88
C PHE A 49 -1.77 1.85 -17.39
N SER A 50 -0.60 1.60 -17.95
CA SER A 50 -0.35 1.43 -19.36
C SER A 50 -0.84 0.04 -19.85
N GLU A 51 -0.41 -0.34 -21.05
CA GLU A 51 -0.63 -1.69 -21.60
C GLU A 51 0.36 -2.72 -21.05
N ASP A 52 1.50 -2.29 -20.49
CA ASP A 52 2.49 -3.16 -19.85
C ASP A 52 2.27 -3.21 -18.33
N ILE A 53 1.35 -4.06 -17.92
CA ILE A 53 0.96 -4.20 -16.52
C ILE A 53 2.12 -4.67 -15.61
N VAL A 54 3.07 -5.44 -16.17
CA VAL A 54 4.19 -5.98 -15.40
C VAL A 54 5.17 -4.86 -15.07
N ASN A 55 5.51 -4.05 -16.08
CA ASN A 55 6.38 -2.91 -15.87
C ASN A 55 5.74 -1.87 -14.95
N ASP A 56 4.43 -1.62 -15.08
CA ASP A 56 3.73 -0.71 -14.18
C ASP A 56 3.71 -1.22 -12.74
N LEU A 57 3.40 -2.50 -12.53
CA LEU A 57 3.42 -3.12 -11.20
C LEU A 57 4.81 -2.99 -10.56
N LEU A 58 5.87 -3.30 -11.30
CA LEU A 58 7.25 -3.18 -10.81
C LEU A 58 7.64 -1.72 -10.53
N SER A 59 7.17 -0.78 -11.35
CA SER A 59 7.44 0.64 -11.17
C SER A 59 6.74 1.19 -9.92
N ILE A 60 5.45 0.92 -9.75
CA ILE A 60 4.69 1.36 -8.58
C ILE A 60 5.22 0.71 -7.30
N THR A 61 5.43 -0.61 -7.32
CA THR A 61 5.92 -1.36 -6.15
C THR A 61 7.37 -1.02 -5.78
N SER A 62 8.11 -0.31 -6.65
CA SER A 62 9.44 0.24 -6.33
C SER A 62 9.38 1.44 -5.39
N VAL A 63 8.29 2.22 -5.45
CA VAL A 63 8.06 3.39 -4.61
C VAL A 63 7.54 2.96 -3.24
N HIS A 64 6.49 2.15 -3.21
CA HIS A 64 5.88 1.67 -1.97
C HIS A 64 5.22 0.31 -2.15
N PRO A 65 5.00 -0.47 -1.06
CA PRO A 65 4.23 -1.69 -1.14
C PRO A 65 2.79 -1.42 -1.64
N VAL A 66 2.24 -2.34 -2.43
CA VAL A 66 0.86 -2.29 -2.94
C VAL A 66 0.09 -3.46 -2.37
N ARG A 67 -1.15 -3.23 -1.94
CA ARG A 67 -1.98 -4.26 -1.29
C ARG A 67 -2.50 -5.27 -2.31
N GLU A 68 -2.64 -6.53 -1.91
CA GLU A 68 -3.03 -7.63 -2.82
C GLU A 68 -4.39 -7.41 -3.51
N ASP A 69 -5.40 -6.93 -2.80
CA ASP A 69 -6.72 -6.61 -3.36
C ASP A 69 -6.64 -5.61 -4.53
N ILE A 70 -5.78 -4.59 -4.39
CA ILE A 70 -5.56 -3.59 -5.43
C ILE A 70 -4.88 -4.25 -6.63
N VAL A 71 -3.85 -5.07 -6.41
CA VAL A 71 -3.17 -5.81 -7.49
C VAL A 71 -4.13 -6.75 -8.21
N ASP A 72 -4.99 -7.47 -7.48
CA ASP A 72 -5.98 -8.37 -8.06
C ASP A 72 -7.01 -7.62 -8.92
N GLU A 73 -7.50 -6.46 -8.44
CA GLU A 73 -8.38 -5.60 -9.22
C GLU A 73 -7.73 -5.10 -10.51
N MET A 74 -6.44 -4.75 -10.46
CA MET A 74 -5.68 -4.31 -11.62
C MET A 74 -5.54 -5.40 -12.68
N LEU A 75 -5.14 -6.60 -12.26
CA LEU A 75 -4.98 -7.75 -13.15
C LEU A 75 -6.31 -8.12 -13.80
N LYS A 76 -7.38 -8.13 -13.01
CA LYS A 76 -8.75 -8.39 -13.50
C LYS A 76 -9.19 -7.36 -14.54
N LYS A 77 -8.96 -6.06 -14.31
CA LYS A 77 -9.30 -4.98 -15.27
C LYS A 77 -8.56 -5.13 -16.61
N ARG A 78 -7.37 -5.73 -16.59
CA ARG A 78 -6.54 -5.96 -17.78
C ARG A 78 -6.66 -7.39 -18.36
N ASN A 79 -7.52 -8.23 -17.78
CA ASN A 79 -7.66 -9.65 -18.15
C ASN A 79 -6.32 -10.40 -18.13
N VAL A 80 -5.48 -10.10 -17.15
CA VAL A 80 -4.20 -10.75 -16.92
C VAL A 80 -4.34 -11.73 -15.76
N ASP A 81 -3.76 -12.91 -15.93
CA ASP A 81 -3.84 -13.98 -14.95
C ASP A 81 -2.95 -13.72 -13.72
N LYS A 82 -3.41 -14.16 -12.54
CA LYS A 82 -2.70 -13.96 -11.26
C LYS A 82 -1.35 -14.70 -11.19
N THR A 83 -1.13 -15.70 -12.04
CA THR A 83 0.16 -16.39 -12.22
C THR A 83 1.33 -15.45 -12.47
N VAL A 84 1.09 -14.24 -13.03
CA VAL A 84 2.12 -13.21 -13.18
C VAL A 84 2.75 -12.82 -11.83
N ILE A 85 1.95 -12.74 -10.76
CA ILE A 85 2.46 -12.42 -9.41
C ILE A 85 3.31 -13.56 -8.87
N ASP A 86 2.87 -14.80 -9.05
CA ASP A 86 3.63 -15.98 -8.64
C ASP A 86 4.98 -16.06 -9.35
N ASP A 87 5.01 -15.75 -10.65
CA ASP A 87 6.24 -15.72 -11.43
C ASP A 87 7.19 -14.59 -10.99
N LEU A 88 6.67 -13.40 -10.67
CA LEU A 88 7.47 -12.29 -10.15
C LEU A 88 8.05 -12.59 -8.77
N LEU A 89 7.30 -13.28 -7.90
CA LEU A 89 7.77 -13.76 -6.60
C LEU A 89 8.86 -14.83 -6.76
N LYS A 90 8.63 -15.85 -7.61
CA LYS A 90 9.62 -16.91 -7.90
C LYS A 90 10.92 -16.34 -8.48
N ARG A 91 10.82 -15.27 -9.27
CA ARG A 91 11.97 -14.56 -9.84
C ARG A 91 12.57 -13.54 -8.88
N ASP A 92 12.14 -13.46 -7.61
CA ASP A 92 12.61 -12.47 -6.63
C ASP A 92 12.52 -11.02 -7.13
N MET A 93 11.63 -10.72 -8.08
CA MET A 93 11.44 -9.37 -8.61
C MET A 93 10.59 -8.51 -7.66
N ILE A 94 9.67 -9.17 -6.95
CA ILE A 94 8.89 -8.60 -5.86
C ILE A 94 9.03 -9.47 -4.61
N VAL A 95 8.73 -8.89 -3.45
CA VAL A 95 8.66 -9.55 -2.15
C VAL A 95 7.28 -9.32 -1.54
N GLU A 96 6.80 -10.29 -0.76
CA GLU A 96 5.56 -10.16 -0.01
C GLU A 96 5.80 -9.74 1.45
N SER A 97 4.83 -9.06 2.04
CA SER A 97 4.82 -8.68 3.45
C SER A 97 3.39 -8.65 3.99
N LEU A 98 3.25 -8.84 5.30
CA LEU A 98 1.97 -8.80 6.00
C LEU A 98 1.92 -7.57 6.91
N PHE A 99 0.84 -6.80 6.81
CA PHE A 99 0.60 -5.64 7.66
C PHE A 99 -0.89 -5.49 7.95
N GLU A 100 -1.26 -5.37 9.22
CA GLU A 100 -2.67 -5.25 9.66
C GLU A 100 -3.58 -6.35 9.05
N GLY A 101 -3.06 -7.59 8.97
CA GLY A 101 -3.79 -8.75 8.42
C GLY A 101 -3.93 -8.76 6.89
N LYS A 102 -3.33 -7.81 6.18
CA LYS A 102 -3.39 -7.68 4.72
C LYS A 102 -2.04 -7.98 4.09
N LYS A 103 -2.04 -8.62 2.92
CA LYS A 103 -0.83 -8.90 2.14
C LYS A 103 -0.48 -7.70 1.25
N PHE A 104 0.82 -7.41 1.15
CA PHE A 104 1.38 -6.35 0.32
C PHE A 104 2.57 -6.86 -0.50
N TYR A 105 2.71 -6.34 -1.71
CA TYR A 105 3.82 -6.62 -2.63
C TYR A 105 4.70 -5.39 -2.81
N ARG A 106 6.01 -5.56 -2.76
CA ARG A 106 7.00 -4.50 -3.00
C ARG A 106 8.06 -5.02 -3.98
N LYS A 107 8.62 -4.16 -4.83
CA LYS A 107 9.80 -4.51 -5.64
C LYS A 107 10.96 -4.92 -4.73
N ASN A 108 11.66 -5.98 -5.12
CA ASN A 108 12.87 -6.38 -4.41
C ASN A 108 14.03 -5.44 -4.78
N ILE A 109 14.41 -4.57 -3.84
CA ILE A 109 15.46 -3.56 -4.05
C ILE A 109 16.87 -4.18 -3.97
N LYS A 110 17.00 -5.40 -3.43
CA LYS A 110 18.30 -6.11 -3.35
C LYS A 110 18.72 -6.71 -4.69
N LYS A 111 17.79 -6.88 -5.62
CA LYS A 111 18.06 -7.42 -6.95
C LYS A 111 18.43 -6.28 -7.90
N LYS A 112 19.70 -6.20 -8.28
CA LYS A 112 20.15 -5.36 -9.40
C LYS A 112 19.96 -6.14 -10.71
N PHE A 113 19.45 -5.48 -11.73
CA PHE A 113 19.33 -6.00 -13.09
C PHE A 113 20.69 -6.04 -13.76
#